data_AF-A0A1I4J373-F1
#
_entry.id   AF-A0A1I4J373-F1
#
_cell.length_a   1.000
_cell.length_b   1.000
_cell.length_c   1.000
_cell.angle_alpha   90.00
_cell.angle_beta   90.00
_cell.angle_gamma   90.00
#
_symmetry.space_group_name_H-M   'P 1'
#
loop_
_entity.id
_entity.type
_entity.pdbx_description
1 polymer ?
#
loop_
_entity_poly.entity_id
_entity_poly.type
_entity_poly.pdbx_seq_one_letter_code
_entity_poly.pdbx_strand_id
1 'polypeptide(L)'
;MIGRHCSGLGAVAFGLVFLTAAPALCETNALLSGFTAVDQDAPQVSVVMVTGITRSDQLPPTLVQARKALSANVALRDSTLRDLADLMDGNAAFQYAKRLDFVAKPGLAAHAAHYYGIAAATGRGGAIYGFIKALDALDPATTTPGRLANLRNILVTYANAGSAPALEAVLRYHARNTPFTDMRAELDRILVETDGPAAHAVALQLASEILHSDSPTPAELQKARQYLLRAEDSDSLRTRLISQNLLPLVEARVVALRPDQSFALQVDTQGEITP
;
A
#
# COMPACT_ATOMS: atom_id res chain seq x y z
N MET A 1 -69.85 -38.55 12.47
CA MET A 1 -70.40 -39.60 11.57
C MET A 1 -70.48 -39.02 10.17
N ILE A 2 -70.19 -39.83 9.14
CA ILE A 2 -70.00 -39.47 7.72
C ILE A 2 -68.59 -38.87 7.47
N GLY A 3 -67.73 -39.37 6.59
CA GLY A 3 -67.80 -40.52 5.68
C GLY A 3 -66.56 -40.57 4.77
N ARG A 4 -66.11 -41.81 4.49
CA ARG A 4 -65.47 -42.34 3.27
C ARG A 4 -64.27 -41.66 2.59
N HIS A 5 -63.18 -42.43 2.60
CA HIS A 5 -62.29 -42.85 1.49
C HIS A 5 -62.12 -41.97 0.24
N CYS A 6 -60.85 -41.73 -0.11
CA CYS A 6 -60.34 -42.12 -1.43
C CYS A 6 -58.81 -42.23 -1.42
N SER A 7 -58.32 -43.40 -1.85
CA SER A 7 -56.93 -43.72 -2.14
C SER A 7 -56.52 -43.16 -3.52
N GLY A 8 -55.22 -42.92 -3.73
CA GLY A 8 -54.61 -43.15 -5.03
C GLY A 8 -53.58 -42.13 -5.51
N LEU A 9 -52.54 -42.69 -6.13
CA LEU A 9 -51.47 -42.08 -6.93
C LEU A 9 -50.43 -41.28 -6.13
N GLY A 10 -49.15 -41.66 -6.08
CA GLY A 10 -48.34 -42.27 -7.14
C GLY A 10 -47.71 -41.17 -7.97
N ALA A 11 -46.63 -40.56 -7.46
CA ALA A 11 -45.75 -39.70 -8.25
C ALA A 11 -44.31 -39.88 -7.73
N VAL A 12 -43.57 -40.70 -8.48
CA VAL A 12 -42.11 -40.79 -8.41
C VAL A 12 -41.57 -39.46 -8.90
N ALA A 13 -41.10 -38.61 -7.99
CA ALA A 13 -40.37 -37.39 -8.35
C ALA A 13 -38.90 -37.75 -8.57
N PHE A 14 -38.51 -37.77 -9.84
CA PHE A 14 -37.13 -37.76 -10.30
C PHE A 14 -36.37 -36.62 -9.58
N GLY A 15 -35.42 -36.99 -8.72
CA GLY A 15 -34.46 -36.04 -8.16
C GLY A 15 -33.54 -35.55 -9.26
N LEU A 16 -33.85 -34.38 -9.82
CA LEU A 16 -32.93 -33.63 -10.66
C LEU A 16 -31.80 -33.11 -9.76
N VAL A 17 -30.65 -33.77 -9.81
CA VAL A 17 -29.39 -33.23 -9.27
C VAL A 17 -29.02 -32.04 -10.14
N PHE A 18 -29.43 -30.84 -9.74
CA PHE A 18 -28.82 -29.62 -10.24
C PHE A 18 -27.40 -29.55 -9.68
N LEU A 19 -26.45 -30.03 -10.47
CA LEU A 19 -25.05 -29.72 -10.32
C LEU A 19 -24.91 -28.22 -10.61
N THR A 20 -25.04 -27.38 -9.58
CA THR A 20 -24.71 -25.96 -9.69
C THR A 20 -23.20 -25.88 -9.85
N ALA A 21 -22.74 -25.86 -11.10
CA ALA A 21 -21.39 -25.42 -11.42
C ALA A 21 -21.28 -23.95 -10.98
N ALA A 22 -20.74 -23.75 -9.78
CA ALA A 22 -20.33 -22.43 -9.35
C ALA A 22 -19.32 -21.90 -10.38
N PRO A 23 -19.48 -20.69 -10.92
CA PRO A 23 -18.45 -20.10 -11.75
C PRO A 23 -17.23 -19.87 -10.86
N ALA A 24 -16.22 -20.73 -11.01
CA ALA A 24 -14.85 -20.45 -10.60
C ALA A 24 -14.28 -19.37 -11.53
N LEU A 25 -14.76 -18.14 -11.36
CA LEU A 25 -14.29 -16.97 -12.07
C LEU A 25 -14.09 -15.85 -11.06
N CYS A 26 -13.17 -16.02 -10.11
CA CYS A 26 -12.61 -14.89 -9.38
C CYS A 26 -11.31 -15.23 -8.66
N GLU A 27 -10.30 -15.79 -9.35
CA GLU A 27 -8.99 -15.96 -8.70
C GLU A 27 -7.78 -15.85 -9.66
N THR A 28 -7.96 -15.27 -10.84
CA THR A 28 -6.88 -15.12 -11.84
C THR A 28 -6.21 -13.74 -11.85
N ASN A 29 -6.70 -12.75 -11.09
CA ASN A 29 -6.12 -11.41 -11.08
C ASN A 29 -5.17 -11.11 -9.89
N ALA A 30 -5.12 -11.97 -8.86
CA ALA A 30 -4.28 -11.72 -7.68
C ALA A 30 -2.79 -12.02 -7.91
N LEU A 31 -2.45 -12.82 -8.94
CA LEU A 31 -1.06 -13.18 -9.23
C LEU A 31 -0.28 -12.08 -9.97
N LEU A 32 -0.97 -11.17 -10.67
CA LEU A 32 -0.36 -10.10 -11.46
C LEU A 32 -0.39 -8.73 -10.77
N SER A 33 -1.23 -8.53 -9.76
CA SER A 33 -1.33 -7.23 -9.09
C SER A 33 -0.27 -7.00 -8.01
N GLY A 34 0.63 -7.95 -7.70
CA GLY A 34 1.77 -7.70 -6.79
C GLY A 34 1.44 -7.40 -5.32
N PHE A 35 0.19 -7.16 -4.94
CA PHE A 35 -0.23 -6.81 -3.59
C PHE A 35 -0.64 -8.04 -2.78
N THR A 36 0.09 -8.36 -1.71
CA THR A 36 -0.34 -9.32 -0.68
C THR A 36 -1.07 -8.61 0.44
N ALA A 37 -1.96 -9.33 1.13
CA ALA A 37 -2.50 -8.88 2.40
C ALA A 37 -1.37 -8.51 3.37
N VAL A 38 -1.51 -7.36 4.02
CA VAL A 38 -0.61 -6.83 5.05
C VAL A 38 -0.30 -7.91 6.08
N ASP A 39 0.98 -8.29 6.22
CA ASP A 39 1.44 -9.17 7.30
C ASP A 39 1.20 -8.47 8.64
N GLN A 40 0.28 -9.01 9.44
CA GLN A 40 -0.12 -8.42 10.72
C GLN A 40 0.95 -8.61 11.81
N ASP A 41 1.93 -9.51 11.57
CA ASP A 41 3.04 -9.80 12.48
C ASP A 41 4.31 -9.00 12.13
N ALA A 42 4.25 -8.10 11.14
CA ALA A 42 5.36 -7.22 10.82
C ALA A 42 5.75 -6.34 12.03
N PRO A 43 7.06 -6.14 12.29
CA PRO A 43 7.52 -5.34 13.42
C PRO A 43 6.90 -3.94 13.36
N GLN A 44 6.30 -3.50 14.47
CA GLN A 44 5.68 -2.19 14.56
C GLN A 44 6.75 -1.10 14.55
N VAL A 45 6.88 -0.43 13.41
CA VAL A 45 7.71 0.77 13.29
C VAL A 45 6.99 1.94 13.96
N SER A 46 7.68 2.64 14.84
CA SER A 46 7.21 3.89 15.43
C SER A 46 8.09 5.04 14.96
N VAL A 47 7.47 6.08 14.42
CA VAL A 47 8.16 7.29 14.00
C VAL A 47 7.61 8.48 14.76
N VAL A 48 8.50 9.28 15.33
CA VAL A 48 8.12 10.55 15.97
C VAL A 48 8.49 11.67 15.02
N MET A 49 7.48 12.21 14.33
CA MET A 49 7.60 13.38 13.46
C MET A 49 7.32 14.67 14.23
N VAL A 50 6.42 14.60 15.21
CA VAL A 50 6.01 15.72 16.06
C VAL A 50 5.96 15.23 17.49
N THR A 51 6.67 15.90 18.40
CA THR A 51 6.69 15.54 19.82
C THR A 51 5.32 15.72 20.49
N GLY A 52 4.52 16.68 20.01
CA GLY A 52 3.20 17.01 20.54
C GLY A 52 3.24 17.40 22.02
N ILE A 53 2.10 17.24 22.72
CA ILE A 53 2.04 17.47 24.16
C ILE A 53 2.51 16.24 24.94
N THR A 54 3.64 16.35 25.62
CA THR A 54 4.22 15.25 26.42
C THR A 54 3.87 15.34 27.90
N ARG A 55 3.50 16.54 28.38
CA ARG A 55 3.19 16.79 29.78
C ARG A 55 1.85 17.48 29.94
N SER A 56 1.20 17.26 31.09
CA SER A 56 -0.11 17.88 31.38
C SER A 56 -0.01 19.37 31.68
N ASP A 57 1.16 19.88 32.12
CA ASP A 57 1.36 21.32 32.39
C ASP A 57 1.39 22.20 31.14
N GLN A 58 1.53 21.58 29.96
CA GLN A 58 1.42 22.24 28.66
C GLN A 58 -0.03 22.50 28.25
N LEU A 59 -1.00 21.98 29.00
CA LEU A 59 -2.43 22.09 28.68
C LEU A 59 -3.11 23.22 29.46
N PRO A 60 -4.16 23.84 28.87
CA PRO A 60 -5.10 24.66 29.61
C PRO A 60 -5.69 23.88 30.81
N PRO A 61 -6.00 24.52 31.96
CA PRO A 61 -6.48 23.84 33.16
C PRO A 61 -7.69 22.92 32.93
N THR A 62 -8.58 23.30 32.02
CA THR A 62 -9.78 22.52 31.64
C THR A 62 -9.42 21.18 30.98
N LEU A 63 -8.31 21.13 30.22
CA LEU A 63 -7.86 19.94 29.49
C LEU A 63 -6.90 19.07 30.32
N VAL A 64 -6.28 19.60 31.37
CA VAL A 64 -5.45 18.81 32.31
C VAL A 64 -6.25 17.66 32.92
N GLN A 65 -7.45 17.95 33.41
CA GLN A 65 -8.32 16.94 34.03
C GLN A 65 -8.79 15.93 33.00
N ALA A 66 -9.15 16.40 31.79
CA ALA A 66 -9.54 15.54 30.69
C ALA A 66 -8.41 14.57 30.31
N ARG A 67 -7.16 15.06 30.17
CA ARG A 67 -6.01 14.20 29.86
C ARG A 67 -5.76 13.15 30.94
N LYS A 68 -5.86 13.52 32.22
CA LYS A 68 -5.76 12.55 33.33
C LYS A 68 -6.84 11.47 33.26
N ALA A 69 -8.09 11.88 33.02
CA ALA A 69 -9.20 10.96 32.85
C ALA A 69 -8.99 10.03 31.64
N LEU A 70 -8.49 10.55 30.51
CA LEU A 70 -8.15 9.75 29.33
C LEU A 70 -7.07 8.70 29.62
N SER A 71 -6.01 9.07 30.35
CA SER A 71 -4.96 8.13 30.77
C SER A 71 -5.48 7.05 31.73
N ALA A 72 -6.53 7.35 32.49
CA ALA A 72 -7.24 6.39 33.32
C ALA A 72 -8.31 5.58 32.55
N ASN A 73 -8.31 5.64 31.21
CA ASN A 73 -9.29 5.00 30.32
C ASN A 73 -10.74 5.42 30.56
N VAL A 74 -10.97 6.60 31.16
CA VAL A 74 -12.31 7.16 31.33
C VAL A 74 -12.79 7.72 29.99
N ALA A 75 -14.01 7.36 29.62
CA ALA A 75 -14.61 7.84 28.38
C ALA A 75 -14.81 9.37 28.43
N LEU A 76 -14.18 10.08 27.50
CA LEU A 76 -14.37 11.52 27.31
C LEU A 76 -15.44 11.79 26.25
N ARG A 77 -15.96 13.04 26.21
CA ARG A 77 -16.79 13.52 25.10
C ARG A 77 -15.94 13.76 23.85
N ASP A 78 -16.57 13.63 22.68
CA ASP A 78 -15.87 13.80 21.39
C ASP A 78 -15.23 15.18 21.23
N SER A 79 -15.90 16.25 21.68
CA SER A 79 -15.34 17.60 21.64
C SER A 79 -14.05 17.69 22.46
N THR A 80 -14.02 17.10 23.66
CA THR A 80 -12.84 17.13 24.53
C THR A 80 -11.70 16.27 23.98
N LEU A 81 -12.01 15.13 23.35
CA LEU A 81 -10.99 14.35 22.64
C LEU A 81 -10.40 15.13 21.46
N ARG A 82 -11.26 15.83 20.71
CA ARG A 82 -10.82 16.69 19.61
C ARG A 82 -9.92 17.81 20.11
N ASP A 83 -10.31 18.53 21.15
CA ASP A 83 -9.53 19.63 21.72
C ASP A 83 -8.13 19.16 22.17
N LEU A 84 -8.03 17.97 22.77
CA LEU A 84 -6.75 17.36 23.13
C LEU A 84 -5.94 16.93 21.89
N ALA A 85 -6.60 16.32 20.90
CA ALA A 85 -5.96 15.84 19.68
C ALA A 85 -5.44 16.98 18.81
N ASP A 86 -6.16 18.10 18.74
CA ASP A 86 -5.77 19.32 18.01
C ASP A 86 -4.54 19.99 18.66
N LEU A 87 -4.27 19.70 19.94
CA LEU A 87 -3.02 20.03 20.65
C LEU A 87 -1.94 18.95 20.47
N MET A 88 -2.09 18.05 19.50
CA MET A 88 -1.17 16.96 19.19
C MET A 88 -1.00 15.95 20.34
N ASP A 89 -2.05 15.70 21.14
CA ASP A 89 -2.08 14.55 22.05
C ASP A 89 -2.31 13.27 21.23
N GLY A 90 -1.27 12.48 21.03
CA GLY A 90 -1.36 11.24 20.26
C GLY A 90 -2.39 10.24 20.81
N ASN A 91 -2.59 10.16 22.14
CA ASN A 91 -3.57 9.25 22.73
C ASN A 91 -4.99 9.71 22.40
N ALA A 92 -5.26 11.00 22.60
CA ALA A 92 -6.56 11.58 22.29
C ALA A 92 -6.87 11.49 20.81
N ALA A 93 -5.88 11.77 19.94
CA ALA A 93 -6.02 11.66 18.50
C ALA A 93 -6.36 10.23 18.06
N PHE A 94 -5.65 9.23 18.60
CA PHE A 94 -5.94 7.82 18.30
C PHE A 94 -7.37 7.42 18.72
N GLN A 95 -7.75 7.76 19.96
CA GLN A 95 -9.08 7.42 20.47
C GLN A 95 -10.19 8.16 19.71
N TYR A 96 -9.95 9.40 19.31
CA TYR A 96 -10.90 10.17 18.51
C TYR A 96 -11.05 9.59 17.11
N ALA A 97 -9.94 9.25 16.45
CA ALA A 97 -9.94 8.61 15.14
C ALA A 97 -10.71 7.29 15.14
N LYS A 98 -10.53 6.46 16.17
CA LYS A 98 -11.31 5.21 16.34
C LYS A 98 -12.81 5.45 16.42
N ARG A 99 -13.25 6.53 17.08
CA ARG A 99 -14.68 6.88 17.15
C ARG A 99 -15.22 7.32 15.80
N LEU A 100 -14.45 8.12 15.06
CA LEU A 100 -14.81 8.53 13.71
C LEU A 100 -14.94 7.33 12.76
N ASP A 101 -13.99 6.39 12.84
CA ASP A 101 -13.99 5.15 12.05
C ASP A 101 -15.15 4.22 12.45
N PHE A 102 -15.45 4.09 13.75
CA PHE A 102 -16.57 3.26 14.24
C PHE A 102 -17.92 3.73 13.70
N VAL A 103 -18.12 5.04 13.53
CA VAL A 103 -19.36 5.61 12.97
C VAL A 103 -19.51 5.30 11.47
N ALA A 104 -18.43 4.89 10.79
CA ALA A 104 -18.40 4.41 9.40
C ALA A 104 -19.11 5.33 8.38
N LYS A 105 -19.11 6.65 8.63
CA LYS A 105 -19.66 7.63 7.68
C LYS A 105 -18.60 8.01 6.65
N PRO A 106 -18.86 7.86 5.33
CA PRO A 106 -17.89 8.19 4.29
C PRO A 106 -17.31 9.61 4.40
N GLY A 107 -18.15 10.59 4.75
CA GLY A 107 -17.72 11.98 4.95
C GLY A 107 -16.79 12.23 6.15
N LEU A 108 -16.50 11.21 6.97
CA LEU A 108 -15.57 11.32 8.10
C LEU A 108 -14.21 10.68 7.81
N ALA A 109 -14.00 10.03 6.66
CA ALA A 109 -12.74 9.36 6.34
C ALA A 109 -11.55 10.32 6.38
N ALA A 110 -11.69 11.53 5.82
CA ALA A 110 -10.65 12.56 5.87
C ALA A 110 -10.32 13.02 7.30
N HIS A 111 -11.31 13.07 8.19
CA HIS A 111 -11.10 13.40 9.60
C HIS A 111 -10.45 12.23 10.35
N ALA A 112 -10.89 11.00 10.11
CA ALA A 112 -10.28 9.81 10.69
C ALA A 112 -8.80 9.69 10.26
N ALA A 113 -8.50 9.89 8.97
CA ALA A 113 -7.14 9.91 8.44
C ALA A 113 -6.30 11.00 9.10
N HIS A 114 -6.85 12.20 9.28
CA HIS A 114 -6.16 13.28 9.98
C HIS A 114 -5.76 12.91 11.42
N TYR A 115 -6.70 12.40 12.22
CA TYR A 115 -6.43 12.08 13.62
C TYR A 115 -5.61 10.80 13.82
N TYR A 116 -5.78 9.78 12.96
CA TYR A 116 -4.84 8.65 12.92
C TYR A 116 -3.44 9.11 12.51
N GLY A 117 -3.35 10.04 11.57
CA GLY A 117 -2.09 10.67 11.16
C GLY A 117 -1.38 11.39 12.31
N ILE A 118 -2.11 12.17 13.12
CA ILE A 118 -1.55 12.80 14.34
C ILE A 118 -1.04 11.74 15.31
N ALA A 119 -1.82 10.67 15.55
CA ALA A 119 -1.41 9.59 16.43
C ALA A 119 -0.13 8.89 15.92
N ALA A 120 -0.05 8.60 14.63
CA ALA A 120 1.14 8.02 14.00
C ALA A 120 2.33 8.98 14.14
N ALA A 121 2.19 10.24 13.71
CA ALA A 121 3.23 11.26 13.76
C ALA A 121 3.76 11.56 15.18
N THR A 122 3.01 11.25 16.22
CA THR A 122 3.40 11.40 17.64
C THR A 122 4.01 10.13 18.24
N GLY A 123 4.33 9.12 17.41
CA GLY A 123 5.02 7.89 17.84
C GLY A 123 4.10 6.74 18.22
N ARG A 124 2.81 6.76 17.86
CA ARG A 124 1.94 5.59 18.03
C ARG A 124 1.97 4.74 16.77
N GLY A 125 3.00 3.90 16.65
CA GLY A 125 3.20 3.01 15.49
C GLY A 125 1.95 2.26 15.06
N GLY A 126 1.18 1.68 16.00
CA GLY A 126 -0.06 0.95 15.71
C GLY A 126 -1.19 1.80 15.08
N ALA A 127 -1.11 3.13 15.10
CA ALA A 127 -2.09 3.99 14.43
C ALA A 127 -1.98 3.93 12.90
N ILE A 128 -0.85 3.43 12.35
CA ILE A 128 -0.62 3.37 10.90
C ILE A 128 -1.67 2.54 10.16
N TYR A 129 -2.18 1.47 10.78
CA TYR A 129 -3.21 0.62 10.16
C TYR A 129 -4.55 1.35 10.01
N GLY A 130 -4.99 2.03 11.07
CA GLY A 130 -6.19 2.87 11.03
C GLY A 130 -6.03 4.05 10.08
N PHE A 131 -4.81 4.60 10.00
CA PHE A 131 -4.45 5.66 9.07
C PHE A 131 -4.61 5.23 7.61
N ILE A 132 -3.98 4.11 7.22
CA ILE A 132 -4.07 3.56 5.86
C ILE A 132 -5.51 3.22 5.51
N LYS A 133 -6.25 2.56 6.41
CA LYS A 133 -7.67 2.26 6.21
C LYS A 133 -8.49 3.53 5.95
N ALA A 134 -8.24 4.59 6.69
CA ALA A 134 -8.94 5.86 6.51
C ALA A 134 -8.54 6.56 5.21
N LEU A 135 -7.29 6.43 4.75
CA LEU A 135 -6.84 6.90 3.44
C LEU A 135 -7.49 6.12 2.29
N ASP A 136 -7.65 4.80 2.43
CA ASP A 136 -8.31 3.97 1.42
C ASP A 136 -9.80 4.35 1.23
N ALA A 137 -10.44 4.89 2.28
CA ALA A 137 -11.83 5.36 2.25
C ALA A 137 -11.98 6.87 1.98
N LEU A 138 -10.86 7.60 1.87
CA LEU A 138 -10.86 9.06 1.71
C LEU A 138 -11.28 9.44 0.29
N ASP A 139 -12.16 10.43 0.17
CA ASP A 139 -12.44 11.09 -1.11
C ASP A 139 -11.50 12.29 -1.30
N PRO A 140 -10.56 12.24 -2.26
CA PRO A 140 -9.62 13.33 -2.50
C PRO A 140 -10.31 14.61 -2.98
N ALA A 141 -11.48 14.52 -3.63
CA ALA A 141 -12.21 15.69 -4.15
C ALA A 141 -12.77 16.59 -3.03
N THR A 142 -13.01 16.01 -1.85
CA THR A 142 -13.54 16.74 -0.68
C THR A 142 -12.44 17.12 0.32
N THR A 143 -11.18 16.81 0.02
CA THR A 143 -10.04 17.03 0.91
C THR A 143 -9.15 18.14 0.37
N THR A 144 -8.75 19.09 1.21
CA THR A 144 -7.90 20.20 0.77
C THR A 144 -6.50 19.71 0.36
N PRO A 145 -5.84 20.35 -0.64
CA PRO A 145 -4.49 19.95 -1.08
C PRO A 145 -3.46 19.94 0.06
N GLY A 146 -3.51 20.94 0.95
CA GLY A 146 -2.61 21.01 2.10
C GLY A 146 -2.82 19.86 3.09
N ARG A 147 -4.06 19.39 3.28
CA ARG A 147 -4.34 18.22 4.10
C ARG A 147 -3.81 16.95 3.43
N LEU A 148 -4.06 16.75 2.13
CA LEU A 148 -3.51 15.60 1.39
C LEU A 148 -1.99 15.56 1.44
N ALA A 149 -1.31 16.69 1.26
CA ALA A 149 0.14 16.79 1.34
C ALA A 149 0.69 16.36 2.72
N ASN A 150 0.02 16.77 3.81
CA ASN A 150 0.40 16.35 5.15
C ASN A 150 0.20 14.83 5.35
N LEU A 151 -0.95 14.29 4.96
CA LEU A 151 -1.23 12.85 5.05
C LEU A 151 -0.20 12.03 4.25
N ARG A 152 0.12 12.48 3.03
CA ARG A 152 1.16 11.88 2.20
C ARG A 152 2.52 11.88 2.90
N ASN A 153 2.91 13.01 3.48
CA ASN A 153 4.18 13.15 4.18
C ASN A 153 4.29 12.17 5.37
N ILE A 154 3.22 12.01 6.14
CA ILE A 154 3.19 11.05 7.26
C ILE A 154 3.37 9.61 6.74
N LEU A 155 2.63 9.25 5.70
CA LEU A 155 2.70 7.91 5.11
C LEU A 155 4.11 7.58 4.59
N VAL A 156 4.67 8.49 3.79
CA VAL A 156 6.00 8.34 3.19
C VAL A 156 7.09 8.30 4.25
N THR A 157 6.95 9.08 5.32
CA THR A 157 7.88 9.04 6.45
C THR A 157 7.91 7.66 7.11
N TYR A 158 6.75 7.03 7.29
CA TYR A 158 6.67 5.67 7.80
C TYR A 158 7.25 4.64 6.82
N ALA A 159 7.01 4.79 5.52
CA ALA A 159 7.59 3.93 4.50
C ALA A 159 9.13 4.01 4.51
N ASN A 160 9.69 5.23 4.59
CA ASN A 160 11.14 5.46 4.72
C ASN A 160 11.72 4.85 6.00
N ALA A 161 10.95 4.84 7.10
CA ALA A 161 11.35 4.22 8.35
C ALA A 161 11.25 2.68 8.35
N GLY A 162 10.92 2.06 7.21
CA GLY A 162 10.84 0.61 7.05
C GLY A 162 9.49 0.00 7.44
N SER A 163 8.43 0.81 7.58
CA SER A 163 7.08 0.28 7.82
C SER A 163 6.55 -0.40 6.56
N ALA A 164 6.56 -1.73 6.54
CA ALA A 164 6.05 -2.52 5.41
C ALA A 164 4.59 -2.18 5.02
N PRO A 165 3.63 -2.02 5.97
CA PRO A 165 2.27 -1.59 5.62
C PRO A 165 2.22 -0.22 4.95
N ALA A 166 3.03 0.73 5.42
CA ALA A 166 3.07 2.08 4.83
C ALA A 166 3.71 2.07 3.44
N LEU A 167 4.78 1.30 3.24
CA LEU A 167 5.40 1.13 1.93
C LEU A 167 4.43 0.52 0.92
N GLU A 168 3.72 -0.55 1.31
CA GLU A 168 2.72 -1.17 0.45
C GLU A 168 1.63 -0.16 0.05
N ALA A 169 1.15 0.64 1.01
CA ALA A 169 0.18 1.70 0.74
C ALA A 169 0.74 2.77 -0.21
N VAL A 170 2.00 3.19 -0.05
CA VAL A 170 2.68 4.12 -0.98
C VAL A 170 2.70 3.57 -2.40
N LEU A 171 3.15 2.32 -2.59
CA LEU A 171 3.18 1.68 -3.91
C LEU A 171 1.78 1.56 -4.52
N ARG A 172 0.79 1.21 -3.69
CA ARG A 172 -0.61 1.11 -4.11
C ARG A 172 -1.20 2.45 -4.53
N TYR A 173 -0.94 3.52 -3.79
CA TYR A 173 -1.45 4.85 -4.11
C TYR A 173 -0.77 5.45 -5.34
N HIS A 174 0.53 5.18 -5.52
CA HIS A 174 1.24 5.48 -6.75
C HIS A 174 0.60 4.79 -7.97
N ALA A 175 0.40 3.47 -7.89
CA ALA A 175 -0.18 2.69 -8.99
C ALA A 175 -1.61 3.14 -9.36
N ARG A 176 -2.41 3.59 -8.38
CA ARG A 176 -3.80 4.02 -8.61
C ARG A 176 -3.95 5.52 -8.89
N ASN A 177 -2.91 6.33 -8.68
CA ASN A 177 -2.98 7.79 -8.67
C ASN A 177 -4.08 8.37 -7.76
N THR A 178 -4.39 7.68 -6.66
CA THR A 178 -5.39 8.10 -5.67
C THR A 178 -5.07 7.49 -4.29
N PRO A 179 -5.27 8.21 -3.16
CA PRO A 179 -5.76 9.59 -3.05
C PRO A 179 -4.70 10.65 -3.39
N PHE A 180 -3.45 10.24 -3.60
CA PHE A 180 -2.36 11.14 -3.96
C PHE A 180 -2.09 11.05 -5.46
N THR A 181 -1.98 12.22 -6.10
CA THR A 181 -1.49 12.32 -7.46
C THR A 181 0.02 12.32 -7.46
N ASP A 182 0.63 11.59 -8.40
CA ASP A 182 2.07 11.58 -8.68
C ASP A 182 2.94 11.43 -7.42
N MET A 183 3.31 10.18 -7.13
CA MET A 183 4.20 9.83 -6.03
C MET A 183 5.61 9.47 -6.51
N ARG A 184 5.95 9.80 -7.77
CA ARG A 184 7.20 9.33 -8.37
C ARG A 184 8.42 9.86 -7.64
N ALA A 185 8.40 11.14 -7.26
CA ALA A 185 9.49 11.77 -6.53
C ALA A 185 9.73 11.10 -5.16
N GLU A 186 8.66 10.67 -4.48
CA GLU A 186 8.76 9.95 -3.22
C GLU A 186 9.31 8.54 -3.39
N LEU A 187 8.93 7.81 -4.45
CA LEU A 187 9.51 6.51 -4.77
C LEU A 187 11.00 6.62 -5.12
N ASP A 188 11.38 7.59 -5.95
CA ASP A 188 12.78 7.84 -6.28
C ASP A 188 13.59 8.19 -5.01
N ARG A 189 12.98 8.93 -4.07
CA ARG A 189 13.58 9.22 -2.77
C ARG A 189 13.77 7.95 -1.93
N ILE A 190 12.75 7.11 -1.78
CA ILE A 190 12.86 5.83 -1.05
C ILE A 190 14.00 4.99 -1.64
N LEU A 191 14.08 4.94 -2.97
CA LEU A 191 15.11 4.17 -3.66
C LEU A 191 16.53 4.70 -3.37
N VAL A 192 16.72 6.01 -3.21
CA VAL A 192 18.04 6.61 -2.96
C VAL A 192 18.40 6.64 -1.47
N GLU A 193 17.44 6.93 -0.60
CA GLU A 193 17.68 7.20 0.83
C GLU A 193 17.54 5.96 1.72
N THR A 194 16.99 4.86 1.20
CA THR A 194 16.82 3.62 1.96
C THR A 194 17.54 2.45 1.28
N ASP A 195 17.90 1.47 2.09
CA ASP A 195 18.43 0.18 1.66
C ASP A 195 17.54 -0.96 2.17
N GLY A 196 17.73 -2.16 1.61
CA GLY A 196 17.02 -3.35 2.04
C GLY A 196 15.61 -3.47 1.46
N PRO A 197 14.67 -4.12 2.18
CA PRO A 197 13.39 -4.56 1.60
C PRO A 197 12.58 -3.45 0.94
N ALA A 198 12.62 -2.23 1.48
CA ALA A 198 11.85 -1.11 0.95
C ALA A 198 12.36 -0.67 -0.43
N ALA A 199 13.66 -0.40 -0.54
CA ALA A 199 14.29 -0.05 -1.81
C ALA A 199 14.13 -1.14 -2.87
N HIS A 200 14.21 -2.42 -2.49
CA HIS A 200 14.03 -3.54 -3.41
C HIS A 200 12.59 -3.64 -3.94
N ALA A 201 11.59 -3.43 -3.08
CA ALA A 201 10.19 -3.43 -3.49
C ALA A 201 9.87 -2.26 -4.42
N VAL A 202 10.39 -1.06 -4.12
CA VAL A 202 10.26 0.11 -5.00
C VAL A 202 10.94 -0.14 -6.34
N ALA A 203 12.17 -0.67 -6.34
CA ALA A 203 12.89 -0.98 -7.57
C ALA A 203 12.08 -1.95 -8.45
N LEU A 204 11.55 -3.03 -7.88
CA LEU A 204 10.71 -3.97 -8.63
C LEU A 204 9.46 -3.31 -9.22
N GLN A 205 8.77 -2.46 -8.45
CA GLN A 205 7.60 -1.72 -8.93
C GLN A 205 7.96 -0.80 -10.11
N LEU A 206 9.02 -0.01 -9.99
CA LEU A 206 9.46 0.91 -11.05
C LEU A 206 9.92 0.17 -12.31
N ALA A 207 10.58 -0.98 -12.16
CA ALA A 207 10.90 -1.85 -13.29
C ALA A 207 9.64 -2.36 -13.99
N SER A 208 8.66 -2.82 -13.21
CA SER A 208 7.40 -3.36 -13.72
C SER A 208 6.63 -2.28 -14.50
N GLU A 209 6.59 -1.05 -14.01
CA GLU A 209 5.96 0.09 -14.70
C GLU A 209 6.57 0.33 -16.08
N ILE A 210 7.90 0.35 -16.17
CA ILE A 210 8.59 0.51 -17.46
C ILE A 210 8.24 -0.64 -18.41
N LEU A 211 8.18 -1.87 -17.91
CA LEU A 211 7.93 -3.05 -18.75
C LEU A 211 6.49 -3.16 -19.25
N HIS A 212 5.53 -2.57 -18.52
CA HIS A 212 4.12 -2.47 -18.91
C HIS A 212 3.82 -1.25 -19.79
N SER A 213 4.78 -0.34 -19.99
CA SER A 213 4.60 0.74 -20.97
C SER A 213 4.49 0.18 -22.39
N ASP A 214 3.66 0.79 -23.23
CA ASP A 214 3.36 0.28 -24.59
C ASP A 214 4.59 0.30 -25.51
N SER A 215 5.55 1.19 -25.28
CA SER A 215 6.73 1.38 -26.12
C SER A 215 7.91 1.96 -25.34
N PRO A 216 8.51 1.19 -24.41
CA PRO A 216 9.65 1.66 -23.64
C PRO A 216 10.85 1.90 -24.56
N THR A 217 11.50 3.04 -24.37
CA THR A 217 12.75 3.37 -25.05
C THR A 217 13.89 2.45 -24.59
N PRO A 218 14.98 2.31 -25.38
CA PRO A 218 16.16 1.54 -24.95
C PRO A 218 16.76 2.03 -23.63
N ALA A 219 16.69 3.34 -23.36
CA ALA A 219 17.17 3.93 -22.11
C ALA A 219 16.29 3.55 -20.92
N GLU A 220 14.97 3.50 -21.11
CA GLU A 220 14.04 3.04 -20.08
C GLU A 220 14.20 1.55 -19.79
N LEU A 221 14.33 0.71 -20.80
CA LEU A 221 14.62 -0.71 -20.59
C LEU A 221 15.96 -0.93 -19.84
N GLN A 222 16.97 -0.09 -20.11
CA GLN A 222 18.22 -0.13 -19.35
C GLN A 222 18.01 0.24 -17.88
N LYS A 223 17.15 1.23 -17.59
CA LYS A 223 16.76 1.57 -16.21
C LYS A 223 15.97 0.44 -15.55
N ALA A 224 15.02 -0.16 -16.26
CA ALA A 224 14.26 -1.31 -15.76
C ALA A 224 15.20 -2.47 -15.39
N ARG A 225 16.20 -2.76 -16.22
CA ARG A 225 17.24 -3.74 -15.92
C ARG A 225 18.00 -3.40 -14.63
N GLN A 226 18.43 -2.15 -14.46
CA GLN A 226 19.12 -1.72 -13.23
C GLN A 226 18.26 -1.89 -11.98
N TYR A 227 16.97 -1.56 -12.08
CA TYR A 227 16.02 -1.75 -10.99
C TYR A 227 15.79 -3.23 -10.66
N LEU A 228 15.66 -4.10 -11.67
CA LEU A 228 15.51 -5.54 -11.43
C LEU A 228 16.75 -6.17 -10.80
N LEU A 229 17.95 -5.75 -11.20
CA LEU A 229 19.19 -6.20 -10.55
C LEU A 229 19.21 -5.80 -9.08
N ARG A 230 18.82 -4.57 -8.75
CA ARG A 230 18.71 -4.15 -7.35
C ARG A 230 17.62 -4.93 -6.59
N ALA A 231 16.52 -5.27 -7.23
CA ALA A 231 15.46 -6.06 -6.62
C ALA A 231 15.85 -7.54 -6.44
N GLU A 232 16.77 -8.06 -7.26
CA GLU A 232 17.33 -9.41 -7.14
C GLU A 232 18.14 -9.59 -5.84
N ASP A 233 18.83 -8.54 -5.39
CA ASP A 233 19.60 -8.52 -4.13
C ASP A 233 18.69 -8.57 -2.87
N SER A 234 17.38 -8.71 -3.03
CA SER A 234 16.43 -8.77 -1.92
C SER A 234 16.49 -10.07 -1.14
N ASP A 235 16.40 -9.96 0.20
CA ASP A 235 16.17 -11.09 1.11
C ASP A 235 14.79 -11.73 0.94
N SER A 236 13.83 -11.03 0.31
CA SER A 236 12.53 -11.57 -0.04
C SER A 236 12.66 -12.55 -1.21
N LEU A 237 12.44 -13.84 -0.94
CA LEU A 237 12.42 -14.88 -1.98
C LEU A 237 11.48 -14.51 -3.14
N ARG A 238 10.31 -13.95 -2.83
CA ARG A 238 9.35 -13.50 -3.84
C ARG A 238 9.94 -12.43 -4.74
N THR A 239 10.51 -11.37 -4.16
CA THR A 239 11.08 -10.25 -4.91
C THR A 239 12.22 -10.73 -5.80
N ARG A 240 13.08 -11.61 -5.27
CA ARG A 240 14.18 -12.22 -6.01
C ARG A 240 13.69 -13.05 -7.19
N LEU A 241 12.74 -13.96 -6.97
CA LEU A 241 12.19 -14.82 -8.03
C LEU A 241 11.48 -14.03 -9.14
N ILE A 242 10.70 -13.01 -8.79
CA ILE A 242 10.06 -12.15 -9.80
C ILE A 242 11.15 -11.45 -10.62
N SER A 243 12.16 -10.88 -9.97
CA SER A 243 13.24 -10.16 -10.66
C SER A 243 14.03 -11.08 -11.60
N GLN A 244 14.37 -12.28 -11.15
CA GLN A 244 15.05 -13.29 -11.96
C GLN A 244 14.24 -13.74 -13.18
N ASN A 245 12.91 -13.81 -13.07
CA ASN A 245 12.04 -14.14 -14.19
C ASN A 245 11.87 -12.97 -15.18
N LEU A 246 11.91 -11.72 -14.70
CA LEU A 246 11.74 -10.55 -15.56
C LEU A 246 13.05 -10.13 -16.25
N LEU A 247 14.21 -10.36 -15.65
CA LEU A 247 15.51 -9.96 -16.20
C LEU A 247 15.76 -10.45 -17.64
N PRO A 248 15.58 -11.74 -17.97
CA PRO A 248 15.77 -12.23 -19.33
C PRO A 248 14.84 -11.57 -20.36
N LEU A 249 13.61 -11.23 -19.95
CA LEU A 249 12.64 -10.54 -20.80
C LEU A 249 13.10 -9.12 -21.13
N VAL A 250 13.65 -8.40 -20.15
CA VAL A 250 14.20 -7.05 -20.37
C VAL A 250 15.42 -7.13 -21.28
N GLU A 251 16.34 -8.06 -21.04
CA GLU A 251 17.57 -8.20 -21.82
C GLU A 251 17.28 -8.52 -23.29
N ALA A 252 16.33 -9.42 -23.57
CA ALA A 252 15.88 -9.70 -24.92
C ALA A 252 15.31 -8.45 -25.62
N ARG A 253 14.49 -7.66 -24.91
CA ARG A 253 13.92 -6.41 -25.46
C ARG A 253 14.98 -5.33 -25.70
N VAL A 254 15.99 -5.20 -24.81
CA VAL A 254 17.11 -4.25 -24.99
C VAL A 254 17.90 -4.59 -26.26
N VAL A 255 18.20 -5.87 -26.49
CA VAL A 255 18.92 -6.32 -27.70
C VAL A 255 18.10 -6.06 -28.96
N ALA A 256 16.81 -6.39 -28.94
CA ALA A 256 15.93 -6.21 -30.10
C ALA A 256 15.80 -4.73 -30.55
N LEU A 257 15.91 -3.78 -29.61
CA LEU A 257 15.85 -2.34 -29.90
C LEU A 257 17.23 -1.70 -30.22
N ARG A 258 18.30 -2.49 -30.31
CA ARG A 258 19.63 -2.06 -30.78
C ARG A 258 20.10 -2.89 -32.01
N PRO A 259 19.37 -2.87 -33.13
CA PRO A 259 19.72 -3.66 -34.32
C PRO A 259 21.05 -3.23 -34.99
N ASP A 260 21.53 -2.03 -34.67
CA ASP A 260 22.65 -1.34 -35.30
C ASP A 260 24.04 -1.69 -34.71
N GLN A 261 24.10 -2.51 -33.64
CA GLN A 261 25.38 -2.99 -33.07
C GLN A 261 25.67 -4.48 -33.29
N SER A 262 24.73 -5.25 -33.84
CA SER A 262 24.92 -6.69 -34.07
C SER A 262 25.65 -7.01 -35.39
N PHE A 263 25.81 -6.04 -36.29
CA PHE A 263 26.47 -6.22 -37.59
C PHE A 263 27.96 -5.85 -37.63
N ALA A 264 28.51 -5.28 -36.55
CA ALA A 264 29.89 -4.76 -36.53
C ALA A 264 30.97 -5.78 -36.13
N LEU A 265 30.61 -7.05 -35.88
CA LEU A 265 31.56 -8.10 -35.44
C LEU A 265 31.80 -9.21 -36.48
N GLN A 266 31.49 -8.98 -37.76
CA GLN A 266 31.59 -10.05 -38.75
C GLN A 266 32.11 -9.59 -40.12
N VAL A 267 33.25 -8.88 -40.16
CA VAL A 267 34.18 -8.92 -41.31
C VAL A 267 35.60 -8.63 -40.82
N ASP A 268 36.37 -9.68 -40.50
CA ASP A 268 37.78 -9.73 -40.91
C ASP A 268 38.31 -11.17 -40.82
N THR A 269 37.87 -12.02 -41.74
CA THR A 269 38.43 -13.36 -41.93
C THR A 269 38.59 -13.69 -43.40
N GLN A 270 39.29 -12.84 -44.17
CA GLN A 270 40.03 -13.21 -45.39
C GLN A 270 41.07 -12.09 -45.64
N GLY A 271 42.38 -12.28 -45.70
CA GLY A 271 43.21 -13.48 -45.74
C GLY A 271 44.47 -13.11 -46.52
N GLU A 272 45.66 -13.38 -45.99
CA GLU A 272 46.83 -13.68 -46.81
C GLU A 272 47.91 -14.36 -45.96
N ILE A 273 48.12 -15.64 -46.25
CA ILE A 273 49.29 -16.41 -45.84
C ILE A 273 50.17 -16.45 -47.09
N THR A 274 51.38 -15.94 -47.00
CA THR A 274 52.43 -16.22 -47.99
C THR A 274 53.75 -16.53 -47.27
N PRO A 275 54.57 -17.41 -47.87
CA PRO A 275 55.61 -18.21 -47.19
C PRO A 275 56.85 -17.43 -46.76
#